data_AF-A0A6P0UR40-F1
#
_entry.id   AF-A0A6P0UR40-F1
#
_cell.length_a   1.000
_cell.length_b   1.000
_cell.length_c   1.000
_cell.angle_alpha   90.00
_cell.angle_beta   90.00
_cell.angle_gamma   90.00
#
_symmetry.space_group_name_H-M   'P 1'
#
loop_
_entity.id
_entity.type
_entity.pdbx_description
1 polymer ?
#
loop_
_entity_poly.entity_id
_entity_poly.type
_entity_poly.pdbx_seq_one_letter_code
_entity_poly.pdbx_strand_id
1 'polypeptide(L)'
;MKELKITTSFTVYEQLEELPEEILSLMQKAVESRQKAYAPYSEFRVGAALLLDNGEVVLGNNQENACYPSGLCAERVAIYHAGAIYPDARITAIAITASSDNYEVKDPAPPCGACRQSIAEYEIKQKQPIPIYFMGKSGKILKSDSVKNLLPLTFDSSFL
;
A
#
# COMPACT_ATOMS: atom_id res chain seq x y z
N MET A 1 20.98 -23.26 -21.72
CA MET A 1 20.25 -22.12 -21.13
C MET A 1 18.97 -22.68 -20.50
N LYS A 2 18.63 -22.32 -19.26
CA LYS A 2 17.35 -22.69 -18.62
C LYS A 2 16.54 -21.42 -18.41
N GLU A 3 15.26 -21.44 -18.78
CA GLU A 3 14.33 -20.33 -18.60
C GLU A 3 13.60 -20.47 -17.27
N LEU A 4 13.49 -19.38 -16.50
CA LEU A 4 12.68 -19.30 -15.29
C LEU A 4 11.48 -18.39 -15.58
N LYS A 5 10.27 -18.93 -15.51
CA LYS A 5 9.02 -18.18 -15.67
C LYS A 5 8.33 -18.01 -14.33
N ILE A 6 8.04 -16.76 -13.97
CA ILE A 6 7.29 -16.40 -12.77
C ILE A 6 5.94 -15.83 -13.22
N THR A 7 4.85 -16.31 -12.63
CA THR A 7 3.49 -15.84 -12.93
C THR A 7 2.87 -15.33 -11.64
N THR A 8 2.16 -14.20 -11.74
CA THR A 8 1.51 -13.52 -10.60
C THR A 8 0.04 -13.31 -10.94
N SER A 9 -0.83 -13.44 -9.95
CA SER A 9 -2.27 -13.22 -10.10
C SER A 9 -2.76 -12.15 -9.14
N PHE A 10 -3.81 -11.45 -9.55
CA PHE A 10 -4.48 -10.42 -8.77
C PHE A 10 -5.98 -10.72 -8.77
N THR A 11 -6.65 -10.46 -7.64
CA THR A 11 -8.11 -10.41 -7.62
C THR A 11 -8.53 -9.01 -8.07
N VAL A 12 -9.53 -8.95 -8.95
CA VAL A 12 -10.09 -7.69 -9.43
C VAL A 12 -11.50 -7.56 -8.85
N TYR A 13 -11.78 -6.41 -8.26
CA TYR A 13 -13.11 -5.98 -7.86
C TYR A 13 -13.49 -4.81 -8.75
N GLU A 14 -14.64 -4.85 -9.41
CA GLU A 14 -15.04 -3.79 -10.35
C GLU A 14 -15.57 -2.56 -9.62
N GLN A 15 -16.04 -2.75 -8.39
CA GLN A 15 -16.67 -1.72 -7.57
C GLN A 15 -16.39 -1.95 -6.07
N LEU A 16 -16.51 -0.89 -5.27
CA LEU A 16 -16.17 -0.91 -3.83
C LEU A 16 -17.07 -1.85 -3.04
N GLU A 17 -18.31 -2.02 -3.47
CA GLU A 17 -19.35 -2.83 -2.82
C GLU A 17 -19.06 -4.33 -2.87
N GLU A 18 -18.15 -4.76 -3.76
CA GLU A 18 -17.69 -6.16 -3.85
C GLU A 18 -16.59 -6.48 -2.82
N LEU A 19 -16.03 -5.46 -2.16
CA LEU A 19 -15.03 -5.66 -1.11
C LEU A 19 -15.69 -6.24 0.14
N PRO A 20 -14.98 -7.11 0.89
CA PRO A 20 -15.39 -7.47 2.24
C PRO A 20 -15.61 -6.21 3.10
N GLU A 21 -16.59 -6.22 3.99
CA GLU A 21 -17.02 -5.05 4.79
C GLU A 21 -15.86 -4.37 5.53
N GLU A 22 -14.97 -5.16 6.15
CA GLU A 22 -13.77 -4.65 6.84
C GLU A 22 -12.81 -3.94 5.87
N ILE A 23 -12.63 -4.48 4.67
CA ILE A 23 -11.75 -3.89 3.64
C ILE A 23 -12.39 -2.65 3.02
N LEU A 24 -13.72 -2.63 2.86
CA LEU A 24 -14.44 -1.43 2.44
C LEU A 24 -14.24 -0.29 3.43
N SER A 25 -14.40 -0.55 4.73
CA SER A 25 -14.12 0.41 5.81
C SER A 25 -12.65 0.88 5.79
N LEU A 26 -11.71 -0.05 5.61
CA LEU A 26 -10.28 0.28 5.51
C LEU A 26 -9.97 1.16 4.28
N MET A 27 -10.60 0.89 3.14
CA MET A 27 -10.44 1.69 1.92
C MET A 27 -11.02 3.10 2.10
N GLN A 28 -12.16 3.25 2.77
CA GLN A 28 -12.71 4.56 3.12
C GLN A 28 -11.74 5.36 4.00
N LYS A 29 -11.09 4.71 4.97
CA LYS A 29 -10.05 5.34 5.80
C LYS A 29 -8.82 5.77 4.98
N ALA A 30 -8.41 4.99 3.99
CA ALA A 30 -7.37 5.38 3.06
C ALA A 30 -7.78 6.62 2.22
N VAL A 31 -9.05 6.69 1.78
CA VAL A 31 -9.61 7.86 1.08
C VAL A 31 -9.61 9.11 1.96
N GLU A 32 -10.03 9.00 3.22
CA GLU A 32 -9.96 10.10 4.21
C GLU A 32 -8.51 10.57 4.42
N SER A 33 -7.57 9.63 4.55
CA SER A 33 -6.15 9.94 4.75
C SER A 33 -5.55 10.68 3.55
N ARG A 34 -5.90 10.26 2.33
CA ARG A 34 -5.46 10.89 1.06
C ARG A 34 -5.77 12.39 1.01
N GLN A 35 -6.92 12.81 1.53
CA GLN A 35 -7.32 14.22 1.55
C GLN A 35 -6.39 15.11 2.39
N LYS A 36 -5.64 14.51 3.33
CA LYS A 36 -4.70 15.19 4.22
C LYS A 36 -3.25 15.13 3.72
N ALA A 37 -3.00 14.60 2.52
CA ALA A 37 -1.67 14.50 1.93
C ALA A 37 -1.02 15.88 1.77
N TYR A 38 0.26 15.98 2.14
CA TYR A 38 1.10 17.13 1.81
C TYR A 38 1.81 16.84 0.49
N ALA A 39 1.21 17.31 -0.61
CA ALA A 39 1.73 17.07 -1.96
C ALA A 39 1.69 18.34 -2.84
N PRO A 40 2.29 19.47 -2.41
CA PRO A 40 2.22 20.72 -3.17
C PRO A 40 3.09 20.71 -4.43
N TYR A 41 3.99 19.73 -4.61
CA TYR A 41 4.91 19.70 -5.74
C TYR A 41 4.39 18.84 -6.88
N SER A 42 3.89 17.64 -6.56
CA SER A 42 3.31 16.74 -7.58
C SER A 42 1.82 16.95 -7.80
N GLU A 43 1.10 17.49 -6.81
CA GLU A 43 -0.36 17.54 -6.78
C GLU A 43 -0.98 16.15 -6.98
N PHE A 44 -0.22 15.11 -6.62
CA PHE A 44 -0.60 13.71 -6.63
C PHE A 44 -0.71 13.22 -5.19
N ARG A 45 -1.94 12.95 -4.77
CA ARG A 45 -2.30 12.63 -3.38
C ARG A 45 -2.53 11.14 -3.25
N VAL A 46 -1.83 10.52 -2.31
CA VAL A 46 -1.95 9.10 -1.98
C VAL A 46 -2.32 8.96 -0.52
N GLY A 47 -3.27 8.08 -0.22
CA GLY A 47 -3.62 7.65 1.11
C GLY A 47 -3.43 6.15 1.26
N ALA A 48 -2.99 5.74 2.44
CA ALA A 48 -2.86 4.35 2.86
C ALA A 48 -3.50 4.15 4.22
N ALA A 49 -4.12 3.00 4.42
CA ALA A 49 -4.63 2.54 5.71
C ALA A 49 -4.19 1.09 5.94
N LEU A 50 -3.61 0.83 7.11
CA LEU A 50 -3.17 -0.48 7.56
C LEU A 50 -4.16 -0.98 8.60
N LEU A 51 -4.62 -2.21 8.45
CA LEU A 51 -5.29 -2.93 9.52
C LEU A 51 -4.26 -3.76 10.27
N LEU A 52 -4.29 -3.69 11.59
CA LEU A 52 -3.43 -4.46 12.48
C LEU A 52 -4.22 -5.60 13.13
N ASP A 53 -3.52 -6.66 13.57
CA ASP A 53 -4.14 -7.83 14.21
C ASP A 53 -4.70 -7.57 15.61
N ASN A 54 -4.34 -6.44 16.21
CA ASN A 54 -4.93 -5.92 17.45
C ASN A 54 -6.20 -5.07 17.21
N GLY A 55 -6.66 -4.94 15.97
CA GLY A 55 -7.86 -4.18 15.58
C GLY A 55 -7.62 -2.69 15.31
N GLU A 56 -6.39 -2.20 15.49
CA GLU A 56 -6.05 -0.80 15.24
C GLU A 56 -5.90 -0.51 13.74
N VAL A 57 -6.28 0.70 13.33
CA VAL A 57 -6.10 1.19 11.96
C VAL A 57 -5.08 2.31 11.94
N VAL A 58 -3.96 2.10 11.23
CA VAL A 58 -2.90 3.10 11.09
C VAL A 58 -2.97 3.75 9.72
N LEU A 59 -3.05 5.08 9.71
CA LEU A 59 -3.16 5.87 8.48
C LEU A 59 -1.83 6.46 8.07
N GLY A 60 -1.64 6.58 6.76
CA GLY A 60 -0.57 7.36 6.15
C GLY A 60 -1.05 8.05 4.89
N ASN A 61 -0.37 9.12 4.52
CA ASN A 61 -0.54 9.80 3.24
C ASN A 61 0.83 10.30 2.78
N ASN A 62 0.99 10.58 1.49
CA ASN A 62 2.30 11.00 1.01
C ASN A 62 2.66 12.38 1.58
N GLN A 63 3.92 12.49 2.00
CA GLN A 63 4.52 13.68 2.58
C GLN A 63 5.68 14.07 1.68
N GLU A 64 5.49 15.09 0.87
CA GLU A 64 6.51 15.59 -0.03
C GLU A 64 7.47 16.56 0.67
N ASN A 65 8.60 16.81 0.01
CA ASN A 65 9.62 17.73 0.48
C ASN A 65 10.25 18.42 -0.73
N ALA A 66 10.70 19.67 -0.56
CA ALA A 66 11.40 20.41 -1.61
C ALA A 66 12.64 19.65 -2.14
N CYS A 67 13.30 18.88 -1.27
CA CYS A 67 14.33 17.92 -1.66
C CYS A 67 13.67 16.54 -1.83
N TYR A 68 13.37 16.16 -3.07
CA TYR A 68 12.49 15.03 -3.40
C TYR A 68 12.86 13.67 -2.74
N PRO A 69 14.16 13.31 -2.58
CA PRO A 69 14.52 12.08 -1.86
C PRO A 69 14.11 12.05 -0.38
N SER A 70 13.78 13.20 0.21
CA SER A 70 13.42 13.33 1.63
C SER A 70 11.92 13.08 1.88
N GLY A 71 11.12 12.99 0.83
CA GLY A 71 9.69 12.68 0.95
C GLY A 71 9.42 11.20 1.18
N LEU A 72 8.22 10.90 1.71
CA LEU A 72 7.74 9.53 1.92
C LEU A 72 6.39 9.32 1.26
N CYS A 73 6.23 8.12 0.68
CA CYS A 73 4.96 7.65 0.15
C CYS A 73 4.01 7.28 1.30
N ALA A 74 2.70 7.28 1.04
CA ALA A 74 1.67 7.00 2.03
C ALA A 74 1.86 5.67 2.76
N GLU A 75 2.23 4.62 2.03
CA GLU A 75 2.43 3.28 2.55
C GLU A 75 3.58 3.24 3.55
N ARG A 76 4.71 3.88 3.23
CA ARG A 76 5.88 3.95 4.13
C ARG A 76 5.58 4.79 5.37
N VAL A 77 4.85 5.90 5.21
CA VAL A 77 4.39 6.69 6.36
C VAL A 77 3.56 5.82 7.31
N ALA A 78 2.58 5.07 6.80
CA ALA A 78 1.73 4.24 7.63
C ALA A 78 2.48 3.05 8.26
N ILE A 79 3.33 2.35 7.48
CA ILE A 79 4.12 1.20 7.95
C ILE A 79 5.08 1.59 9.07
N TYR A 80 5.82 2.68 8.90
CA TYR A 80 6.77 3.13 9.93
C TYR A 80 6.04 3.68 11.15
N HIS A 81 4.92 4.35 10.97
CA HIS A 81 4.07 4.78 12.09
C HIS A 81 3.53 3.57 12.87
N ALA A 82 3.04 2.54 12.18
CA ALA A 82 2.58 1.30 12.81
C ALA A 82 3.71 0.61 13.58
N GLY A 83 4.90 0.48 12.96
CA GLY A 83 6.06 -0.11 13.62
C GLY A 83 6.57 0.68 14.84
N ALA A 84 6.36 2.00 14.87
CA ALA A 84 6.76 2.84 15.99
C ALA A 84 5.78 2.80 17.17
N ILE A 85 4.46 2.76 16.90
CA ILE A 85 3.42 2.82 17.95
C ILE A 85 2.96 1.43 18.40
N TYR A 86 2.94 0.47 17.48
CA TYR A 86 2.46 -0.90 17.69
C TYR A 86 3.52 -1.94 17.26
N PRO A 87 4.71 -1.95 17.89
CA PRO A 87 5.87 -2.73 17.42
C PRO A 87 5.66 -4.25 17.33
N ASP A 88 4.74 -4.77 18.16
CA ASP A 88 4.38 -6.19 18.27
C ASP A 88 3.13 -6.57 17.44
N ALA A 89 2.40 -5.59 16.92
CA ALA A 89 1.22 -5.84 16.10
C ALA A 89 1.62 -6.22 14.67
N ARG A 90 0.88 -7.15 14.08
CA ARG A 90 1.07 -7.58 12.69
C ARG A 90 0.13 -6.84 11.77
N ILE A 91 0.57 -6.58 10.54
CA ILE A 91 -0.26 -5.96 9.51
C ILE A 91 -1.07 -7.07 8.84
N THR A 92 -2.40 -6.97 8.89
CA THR A 92 -3.32 -7.98 8.33
C THR A 92 -3.87 -7.57 6.97
N ALA A 93 -3.89 -6.27 6.65
CA ALA A 93 -4.23 -5.76 5.32
C ALA A 93 -3.71 -4.33 5.11
N ILE A 94 -3.51 -3.95 3.85
CA ILE A 94 -3.21 -2.57 3.43
C ILE A 94 -4.23 -2.16 2.37
N ALA A 95 -4.84 -0.98 2.52
CA ALA A 95 -5.62 -0.32 1.48
C ALA A 95 -4.91 0.95 1.00
N ILE A 96 -4.82 1.14 -0.32
CA ILE A 96 -4.12 2.26 -0.97
C ILE A 96 -5.06 2.92 -1.99
N THR A 97 -5.09 4.24 -2.01
CA THR A 97 -5.83 5.02 -3.01
C THR A 97 -5.05 6.26 -3.42
N ALA A 98 -5.14 6.61 -4.69
CA ALA A 98 -4.48 7.78 -5.25
C ALA A 98 -5.45 8.70 -5.99
N SER A 99 -5.14 9.99 -6.06
CA SER A 99 -5.83 10.96 -6.90
C SER A 99 -4.85 12.04 -7.34
N SER A 100 -5.12 12.71 -8.45
CA SER A 100 -4.43 13.92 -8.83
C SER A 100 -5.40 15.10 -8.80
N ASP A 101 -4.86 16.29 -8.50
CA ASP A 101 -5.60 17.54 -8.64
C ASP A 101 -5.70 17.97 -10.13
N ASN A 102 -4.84 17.42 -10.99
CA ASN A 102 -4.73 17.79 -12.42
C ASN A 102 -5.47 16.85 -13.38
N TYR A 103 -5.69 15.60 -13.01
CA TYR A 103 -6.32 14.60 -13.88
C TYR A 103 -7.02 13.50 -13.09
N GLU A 104 -7.91 12.78 -13.75
CA GLU A 104 -8.64 11.68 -13.14
C GLU A 104 -7.78 10.41 -13.10
N VAL A 105 -7.67 9.80 -11.92
CA VAL A 105 -6.96 8.54 -11.72
C VAL A 105 -8.00 7.43 -11.59
N LYS A 106 -8.30 6.72 -12.69
CA LYS A 106 -9.26 5.59 -12.68
C LYS A 106 -8.59 4.23 -12.52
N ASP A 107 -7.35 4.14 -12.97
CA ASP A 107 -6.60 2.89 -12.85
C ASP A 107 -6.01 2.75 -11.45
N PRO A 108 -5.98 1.51 -10.92
CA PRO A 108 -5.28 1.18 -9.68
C PRO A 108 -3.84 1.69 -9.69
N ALA A 109 -3.48 2.51 -8.70
CA ALA A 109 -2.11 2.97 -8.50
C ALA A 109 -1.35 1.96 -7.62
N PRO A 110 -0.44 1.13 -8.17
CA PRO A 110 0.29 0.16 -7.36
C PRO A 110 1.35 0.85 -6.49
N PRO A 111 1.76 0.24 -5.36
CA PRO A 111 2.84 0.77 -4.54
C PRO A 111 4.14 0.86 -5.35
N CYS A 112 4.94 1.90 -5.09
CA CYS A 112 6.23 2.09 -5.76
C CYS A 112 7.27 1.06 -5.30
N GLY A 113 8.40 0.95 -5.98
CA GLY A 113 9.44 -0.04 -5.66
C GLY A 113 9.93 0.02 -4.20
N ALA A 114 10.14 1.23 -3.66
CA ALA A 114 10.55 1.43 -2.27
C ALA A 114 9.46 1.00 -1.26
N CYS A 115 8.19 1.25 -1.57
CA CYS A 115 7.06 0.78 -0.76
C CYS A 115 6.95 -0.74 -0.81
N ARG A 116 7.12 -1.36 -1.98
CA ARG A 116 7.13 -2.82 -2.12
C ARG A 116 8.22 -3.45 -1.25
N GLN A 117 9.43 -2.90 -1.27
CA GLN A 117 10.52 -3.39 -0.43
C GLN A 117 10.22 -3.20 1.06
N SER A 118 9.59 -2.08 1.44
CA SER A 118 9.18 -1.85 2.83
C SER A 118 8.09 -2.82 3.28
N ILE A 119 7.09 -3.11 2.45
CA ILE A 119 6.06 -4.11 2.75
C ILE A 119 6.69 -5.51 2.86
N ALA A 120 7.64 -5.84 1.97
CA ALA A 120 8.35 -7.13 2.00
C ALA A 120 9.07 -7.36 3.32
N GLU A 121 9.79 -6.35 3.83
CA GLU A 121 10.44 -6.42 5.15
C GLU A 121 9.44 -6.80 6.26
N TYR A 122 8.24 -6.22 6.22
CA TYR A 122 7.22 -6.50 7.24
C TYR A 122 6.56 -7.88 7.05
N GLU A 123 6.34 -8.35 5.81
CA GLU A 123 5.93 -9.75 5.57
C GLU A 123 6.96 -10.74 6.13
N ILE A 124 8.26 -10.46 5.94
CA ILE A 124 9.37 -11.28 6.45
C ILE A 124 9.39 -11.24 7.98
N LYS A 125 9.35 -10.04 8.58
CA LYS A 125 9.34 -9.84 10.04
C LYS A 125 8.21 -10.63 10.69
N GLN A 126 6.99 -10.52 10.17
CA GLN A 126 5.81 -11.18 10.73
C GLN A 126 5.60 -12.63 10.28
N LYS A 127 6.42 -13.11 9.32
CA LYS A 127 6.35 -14.44 8.69
C LYS A 127 4.97 -14.76 8.10
N GLN A 128 4.23 -13.74 7.68
CA GLN A 128 2.88 -13.87 7.11
C GLN A 128 2.71 -12.86 5.98
N PRO A 129 2.02 -13.24 4.89
CA PRO A 129 1.75 -12.34 3.78
C PRO A 129 0.83 -11.19 4.22
N ILE A 130 0.95 -10.05 3.54
CA ILE A 130 0.09 -8.89 3.75
C ILE A 130 -0.74 -8.71 2.47
N PRO A 131 -2.07 -8.92 2.52
CA PRO A 131 -2.98 -8.55 1.45
C PRO A 131 -2.92 -7.04 1.17
N ILE A 132 -2.73 -6.66 -0.09
CA ILE A 132 -2.60 -5.27 -0.54
C ILE A 132 -3.73 -4.97 -1.52
N TYR A 133 -4.62 -4.07 -1.14
CA TYR A 133 -5.70 -3.55 -1.94
C TYR A 133 -5.31 -2.16 -2.44
N PHE A 134 -5.44 -1.90 -3.74
CA PHE A 134 -5.09 -0.61 -4.30
C PHE A 134 -6.03 -0.22 -5.44
N MET A 135 -6.36 1.07 -5.48
CA MET A 135 -7.25 1.65 -6.48
C MET A 135 -6.82 3.07 -6.86
N GLY A 136 -7.40 3.61 -7.94
CA GLY A 136 -7.32 5.03 -8.26
C GLY A 136 -8.17 5.88 -7.32
N LYS A 137 -8.64 7.03 -7.81
CA LYS A 137 -9.63 7.86 -7.11
C LYS A 137 -10.99 7.17 -7.08
N SER A 138 -11.26 6.43 -8.15
CA SER A 138 -12.45 5.64 -8.43
C SER A 138 -12.04 4.48 -9.37
N GLY A 139 -13.00 3.63 -9.72
CA GLY A 139 -12.78 2.50 -10.64
C GLY A 139 -12.48 1.19 -9.92
N LYS A 140 -11.91 0.25 -10.67
CA LYS A 140 -11.61 -1.09 -10.18
C LYS A 140 -10.58 -1.07 -9.05
N ILE A 141 -10.64 -2.08 -8.20
CA ILE A 141 -9.70 -2.34 -7.12
C ILE A 141 -8.93 -3.61 -7.45
N LEU A 142 -7.60 -3.55 -7.33
CA LEU A 142 -6.77 -4.74 -7.41
C LEU A 142 -6.37 -5.16 -6.01
N LYS A 143 -6.44 -6.46 -5.76
CA LYS A 143 -5.92 -7.10 -4.57
C LYS A 143 -4.79 -8.03 -4.97
N SER A 144 -3.67 -7.88 -4.26
CA SER A 144 -2.63 -8.90 -4.19
C SER A 144 -2.67 -9.58 -2.83
N ASP A 145 -2.56 -10.91 -2.77
CA ASP A 145 -2.49 -11.63 -1.50
C ASP A 145 -1.16 -11.42 -0.76
N SER A 146 -0.11 -10.99 -1.46
CA SER A 146 1.21 -10.69 -0.91
C SER A 146 1.96 -9.71 -1.80
N VAL A 147 2.93 -8.98 -1.24
CA VAL A 147 3.83 -8.14 -2.04
C VAL A 147 4.68 -8.93 -3.04
N LYS A 148 4.84 -10.25 -2.87
CA LYS A 148 5.60 -11.11 -3.79
C LYS A 148 5.06 -11.11 -5.21
N ASN A 149 3.75 -10.86 -5.40
CA ASN A 149 3.17 -10.70 -6.75
C ASN A 149 3.57 -9.37 -7.40
N LEU A 150 3.91 -8.36 -6.59
CA LEU A 150 4.32 -7.03 -7.05
C LEU A 150 5.85 -6.89 -7.13
N LEU A 151 6.58 -7.75 -6.42
CA LEU A 151 8.04 -7.74 -6.33
C LEU A 151 8.59 -9.18 -6.41
N PRO A 152 8.48 -9.84 -7.58
CA PRO A 152 9.05 -11.17 -7.77
C PRO A 152 10.57 -11.13 -7.60
N LEU A 153 11.16 -12.23 -7.13
CA LEU A 153 12.58 -12.32 -6.78
C LEU A 153 13.00 -11.26 -5.75
N THR A 154 12.18 -11.12 -4.71
CA THR A 154 12.39 -10.16 -3.62
C THR A 154 13.78 -10.29 -3.00
N PHE A 155 14.46 -9.15 -2.81
CA PHE A 155 15.69 -9.09 -2.03
C PHE A 155 15.36 -9.04 -0.53
N ASP A 156 16.01 -9.88 0.27
CA ASP A 156 15.83 -9.95 1.72
C ASP A 156 17.16 -10.18 2.46
N SER A 157 17.09 -10.33 3.79
CA SER A 157 18.27 -10.51 4.63
C SER A 157 19.03 -11.82 4.37
N SER A 158 18.48 -12.78 3.64
CA SER A 158 19.21 -14.02 3.30
C SER A 158 20.34 -13.81 2.28
N PHE A 159 20.39 -12.63 1.64
CA PHE A 159 21.44 -12.21 0.72
C PHE A 159 22.57 -11.41 1.39
N LEU A 160 22.48 -11.16 2.71
CA LEU A 160 23.43 -10.35 3.49
C LEU A 160 24.36 -11.22 4.35
#